data_AF-A0A2J6XKP8-F1
#
_entry.id   AF-A0A2J6XKP8-F1
#
_cell.length_a   1.000
_cell.length_b   1.000
_cell.length_c   1.000
_cell.angle_alpha   90.00
_cell.angle_beta   90.00
_cell.angle_gamma   90.00
#
_symmetry.space_group_name_H-M   'P 1'
#
loop_
_entity.id
_entity.type
_entity.pdbx_description
1 polymer ?
#
loop_
_entity_poly.entity_id
_entity_poly.type
_entity_poly.pdbx_seq_one_letter_code
_entity_poly.pdbx_strand_id
1 'polypeptide(L)'
;MNQKEPFLFKSYERIIGIAHDVNELKNELERLSKIDPNAVNYHIKEKHIAEWLYYIGENELAKKFENVKDVNEALSLLNEGKKPVHEEILSKESTTAEQPKPESQQKPKRRGGRKKKMQ
;
A
#
# COMPACT_ATOMS: atom_id res chain seq x y z
N MET A 1 -2.74 -23.39 26.85
CA MET A 1 -2.10 -22.54 25.83
C MET A 1 -2.33 -23.23 24.50
N ASN A 2 -3.21 -22.72 23.63
CA ASN A 2 -3.37 -23.30 22.30
C ASN A 2 -2.14 -22.90 21.49
N GLN A 3 -1.15 -23.81 21.39
CA GLN A 3 0.00 -23.66 20.51
C GLN A 3 -0.50 -23.79 19.07
N LYS A 4 -0.82 -22.66 18.45
CA LYS A 4 -1.12 -22.61 17.02
C LYS A 4 0.21 -22.52 16.27
N GLU A 5 0.27 -23.16 15.11
CA GLU A 5 1.47 -23.13 14.28
C GLU A 5 1.81 -21.69 13.88
N PRO A 6 3.09 -21.28 13.97
CA PRO A 6 3.50 -19.95 13.57
C PRO A 6 3.44 -19.79 12.05
N PHE A 7 3.27 -18.54 11.62
CA PHE A 7 3.47 -18.17 10.24
C PHE A 7 4.96 -18.09 9.92
N LEU A 8 5.38 -18.75 8.85
CA LEU A 8 6.75 -18.72 8.36
C LEU A 8 6.81 -17.87 7.10
N PHE A 9 7.43 -16.69 7.18
CA PHE A 9 7.73 -15.90 6.00
C PHE A 9 8.86 -16.57 5.23
N LYS A 10 8.59 -16.91 3.96
CA LYS A 10 9.60 -17.52 3.09
C LYS A 10 10.03 -16.54 2.00
N SER A 11 11.30 -16.58 1.63
CA SER A 11 11.79 -15.99 0.38
C SER A 11 12.52 -17.11 -0.35
N TYR A 12 11.93 -17.56 -1.46
CA TYR A 12 12.33 -18.78 -2.14
C TYR A 12 12.37 -19.98 -1.17
N GLU A 13 13.52 -20.61 -0.99
CA GLU A 13 13.71 -21.79 -0.12
C GLU A 13 14.14 -21.43 1.31
N ARG A 14 14.17 -20.14 1.66
CA ARG A 14 14.66 -19.68 2.97
C ARG A 14 13.55 -19.07 3.81
N ILE A 15 13.55 -19.40 5.09
CA ILE A 15 12.71 -18.72 6.08
C ILE A 15 13.40 -17.41 6.45
N ILE A 16 12.71 -16.30 6.24
CA ILE A 16 13.22 -14.94 6.46
C ILE A 16 12.61 -14.27 7.70
N GLY A 17 11.51 -14.81 8.23
CA GLY A 17 10.82 -14.32 9.42
C GLY A 17 9.81 -15.34 9.95
N ILE A 18 9.45 -15.21 11.22
CA ILE A 18 8.51 -16.10 11.91
C ILE A 18 7.58 -15.22 12.75
N ALA A 19 6.28 -15.51 12.74
CA ALA A 19 5.30 -14.82 13.55
C ALA A 19 4.37 -15.81 14.25
N HIS A 20 4.27 -15.71 15.58
CA HIS A 20 3.40 -16.55 16.40
C HIS A 20 2.05 -15.90 16.68
N ASP A 21 1.98 -14.56 16.64
CA ASP A 21 0.77 -13.79 16.88
C ASP A 21 0.66 -12.61 15.88
N VAL A 22 -0.45 -11.87 15.98
CA VAL A 22 -0.73 -10.71 15.11
C VAL A 22 0.28 -9.58 15.32
N ASN A 23 0.81 -9.41 16.54
CA ASN A 23 1.79 -8.36 16.84
C ASN A 23 3.15 -8.67 16.20
N GLU A 24 3.62 -9.91 16.29
CA GLU A 24 4.83 -10.38 15.64
C GLU A 24 4.67 -10.37 14.13
N LEU A 25 3.49 -10.76 13.61
CA LEU A 25 3.18 -10.66 12.19
C LEU A 25 3.41 -9.23 11.71
N LYS A 26 2.86 -8.24 12.43
CA LYS A 26 3.05 -6.82 12.10
C LYS A 26 4.52 -6.42 12.13
N ASN A 27 5.26 -6.78 13.18
CA ASN A 27 6.67 -6.42 13.32
C ASN A 27 7.52 -7.02 12.19
N GLU A 28 7.31 -8.29 11.87
CA GLU A 28 8.01 -8.96 10.77
C GLU A 28 7.61 -8.37 9.42
N LEU A 29 6.34 -8.07 9.20
CA LEU A 29 5.86 -7.46 7.96
C LEU A 29 6.47 -6.06 7.76
N GLU A 30 6.60 -5.26 8.83
CA GLU A 30 7.28 -3.97 8.78
C GLU A 30 8.79 -4.14 8.51
N ARG A 31 9.46 -5.09 9.17
CA ARG A 31 10.88 -5.37 8.97
C ARG A 31 11.16 -5.83 7.55
N LEU A 32 10.38 -6.80 7.07
CA LEU A 32 10.54 -7.41 5.75
C LEU A 32 10.14 -6.45 4.63
N SER A 33 9.20 -5.52 4.86
CA SER A 33 8.90 -4.47 3.87
C SER A 33 10.12 -3.62 3.48
N LYS A 34 11.09 -3.48 4.39
CA LYS A 34 12.33 -2.72 4.19
C LYS A 34 13.48 -3.60 3.65
N ILE A 35 13.47 -4.89 3.98
CA ILE A 35 14.56 -5.82 3.62
C ILE A 35 14.27 -6.53 2.29
N ASP A 36 13.08 -7.13 2.14
CA ASP A 36 12.65 -7.88 0.96
C ASP A 36 11.14 -7.66 0.70
N PRO A 37 10.77 -6.50 0.12
CA PRO A 37 9.38 -6.17 -0.16
C PRO A 37 8.73 -7.13 -1.15
N ASN A 38 9.51 -7.78 -2.03
CA ASN A 38 8.99 -8.72 -3.02
C ASN A 38 8.47 -9.99 -2.36
N ALA A 39 9.21 -10.54 -1.38
CA ALA A 39 8.77 -11.70 -0.62
C ALA A 39 7.47 -11.41 0.14
N VAL A 40 7.36 -10.25 0.78
CA VAL A 40 6.13 -9.85 1.50
C VAL A 40 4.96 -9.71 0.54
N ASN A 41 5.16 -9.02 -0.59
CA ASN A 41 4.11 -8.81 -1.58
C ASN A 41 3.60 -10.14 -2.16
N TYR A 42 4.50 -11.11 -2.36
CA TYR A 42 4.11 -12.46 -2.75
C TYR A 42 3.17 -13.13 -1.72
N HIS A 43 3.49 -13.07 -0.43
CA HIS A 43 2.64 -13.67 0.62
C HIS A 43 1.28 -12.99 0.76
N ILE A 44 1.20 -11.69 0.47
CA ILE A 44 -0.05 -10.93 0.45
C ILE A 44 -0.90 -11.32 -0.75
N LYS A 45 -0.31 -11.35 -1.95
CA LYS A 45 -1.02 -11.68 -3.20
C LYS A 45 -1.57 -13.10 -3.21
N GLU A 46 -0.79 -14.06 -2.71
CA GLU A 46 -1.21 -15.46 -2.57
C GLU A 46 -2.15 -15.68 -1.37
N LYS A 47 -2.47 -14.63 -0.59
CA LYS A 47 -3.37 -14.68 0.57
C LYS A 47 -2.92 -15.62 1.69
N HIS A 48 -1.65 -16.03 1.72
CA HIS A 48 -1.09 -16.88 2.78
C HIS A 48 -1.30 -16.28 4.19
N ILE A 49 -1.17 -14.95 4.30
CA ILE A 49 -1.37 -14.26 5.58
C ILE A 49 -2.84 -14.33 6.02
N ALA A 50 -3.79 -14.15 5.09
CA ALA A 50 -5.22 -14.24 5.40
C ALA A 50 -5.61 -15.66 5.85
N GLU A 51 -5.10 -16.69 5.16
CA GLU A 51 -5.31 -18.10 5.52
C GLU A 51 -4.79 -18.41 6.93
N TRP A 52 -3.59 -17.93 7.26
CA TRP A 52 -3.04 -18.11 8.60
C TRP A 52 -3.85 -17.37 9.67
N LEU A 53 -4.34 -16.16 9.38
CA LEU A 53 -5.23 -15.42 10.28
C LEU A 53 -6.53 -16.18 10.55
N TYR A 54 -7.14 -16.81 9.55
CA TYR A 54 -8.28 -17.70 9.74
C TYR A 54 -7.93 -18.89 10.63
N TYR A 55 -6.78 -19.51 10.40
CA TYR A 55 -6.30 -20.64 11.19
C TYR A 55 -6.11 -20.27 12.67
N ILE A 56 -5.61 -19.07 12.95
CA ILE A 56 -5.50 -18.57 14.32
C ILE A 56 -6.81 -17.99 14.88
N GLY A 57 -7.91 -18.04 14.14
CA GLY A 57 -9.25 -17.61 14.58
C GLY A 57 -9.48 -16.10 14.49
N GLU A 58 -8.57 -15.35 13.87
CA GLU A 58 -8.69 -13.91 13.61
C GLU A 58 -9.50 -13.65 12.34
N ASN A 59 -10.72 -14.18 12.30
CA ASN A 59 -11.56 -14.25 11.10
C ASN A 59 -11.93 -12.87 10.53
N GLU A 60 -12.14 -11.87 11.40
CA GLU A 60 -12.46 -10.50 10.96
C GLU A 60 -11.26 -9.84 10.29
N LEU A 61 -10.07 -10.06 10.83
CA LEU A 61 -8.82 -9.53 10.31
C LEU A 61 -8.45 -10.24 9.00
N ALA A 62 -8.65 -11.56 8.95
CA ALA A 62 -8.45 -12.37 7.76
C ALA A 62 -9.30 -11.90 6.57
N LYS A 63 -10.59 -11.64 6.77
CA LYS A 63 -11.49 -11.09 5.73
C LYS A 63 -11.03 -9.75 5.19
N LYS A 64 -10.50 -8.88 6.05
CA LYS A 64 -9.92 -7.61 5.61
C LYS A 64 -8.68 -7.86 4.77
N PHE A 65 -7.82 -8.78 5.19
CA PHE A 65 -6.60 -9.17 4.50
C PHE A 65 -6.83 -9.83 3.13
N GLU A 66 -7.96 -10.51 2.90
CA GLU A 66 -8.26 -11.10 1.58
C GLU A 66 -8.35 -10.09 0.44
N ASN A 67 -8.69 -8.84 0.75
CA ASN A 67 -8.86 -7.76 -0.23
C ASN A 67 -7.58 -6.92 -0.40
N VAL A 68 -6.57 -7.15 0.43
CA VAL A 68 -5.33 -6.38 0.42
C VAL A 68 -4.47 -6.79 -0.76
N LYS A 69 -3.97 -5.79 -1.49
CA LYS A 69 -3.08 -6.02 -2.64
C LYS A 69 -1.66 -5.51 -2.42
N ASP A 70 -1.47 -4.66 -1.42
CA ASP A 70 -0.22 -3.98 -1.17
C ASP A 70 0.23 -4.06 0.29
N VAL A 71 1.56 -4.05 0.48
CA VAL A 71 2.22 -4.12 1.79
C VAL A 71 1.81 -2.95 2.69
N ASN A 72 1.64 -1.75 2.11
CA ASN A 72 1.25 -0.57 2.86
C ASN A 72 -0.18 -0.67 3.41
N GLU A 73 -1.11 -1.22 2.63
CA GLU A 73 -2.49 -1.47 3.07
C GLU A 73 -2.52 -2.51 4.20
N ALA A 74 -1.74 -3.59 4.07
CA ALA A 74 -1.60 -4.60 5.12
C ALA A 74 -1.12 -3.99 6.44
N LEU A 75 -0.08 -3.14 6.39
CA LEU A 75 0.44 -2.46 7.56
C LEU A 75 -0.58 -1.48 8.16
N SER A 76 -1.33 -0.74 7.34
CA SER A 76 -2.40 0.16 7.82
C SER A 76 -3.48 -0.62 8.57
N LEU A 77 -3.95 -1.75 8.02
CA LEU A 77 -4.96 -2.59 8.68
C LEU A 77 -4.48 -3.17 10.00
N LEU A 78 -3.22 -3.61 10.08
CA LEU A 78 -2.61 -4.10 11.33
C LEU A 78 -2.37 -2.99 12.35
N ASN A 79 -2.25 -1.74 11.91
CA ASN A 79 -2.12 -0.56 12.78
C ASN A 79 -3.48 -0.07 13.31
N GLU A 80 -4.52 -0.11 12.48
CA GLU A 80 -5.87 0.36 12.81
C GLU A 80 -6.51 -0.44 13.96
N GLY A 81 -6.16 -1.72 14.12
CA GLY A 81 -6.62 -2.55 15.23
C GLY A 81 -6.29 -2.03 16.64
N LYS A 82 -5.47 -0.97 16.78
CA LYS A 82 -5.14 -0.33 18.08
C LYS A 82 -5.85 1.00 18.36
N LYS A 83 -6.65 1.54 17.44
CA LYS A 83 -7.32 2.84 17.65
C LYS A 83 -8.85 2.66 17.75
N PRO A 84 -9.48 2.91 18.91
CA PRO A 84 -10.92 3.11 18.96
C PRO A 84 -11.28 4.50 18.42
N VAL A 85 -12.21 4.53 17.45
CA VAL A 85 -13.09 5.64 17.02
C VAL A 85 -12.44 6.89 16.38
N HIS A 86 -12.59 7.04 15.06
CA HIS A 86 -13.47 8.03 14.42
C HIS A 86 -13.40 7.89 12.90
N GLU A 87 -14.51 7.45 12.31
CA GLU A 87 -15.11 8.00 11.09
C GLU A 87 -14.16 8.58 10.02
N GLU A 88 -13.94 7.82 8.94
CA GLU A 88 -13.97 8.45 7.62
C GLU A 88 -14.66 7.50 6.62
N ILE A 89 -15.91 7.85 6.36
CA ILE A 89 -16.69 7.43 5.21
C ILE A 89 -15.93 7.92 3.97
N LEU A 90 -15.24 7.03 3.25
CA LEU A 90 -14.84 7.29 1.87
C LEU A 90 -15.80 6.57 0.92
N SER A 91 -17.06 7.02 0.97
CA SER A 91 -17.92 6.97 -0.20
C SER A 91 -17.45 8.07 -1.14
N LYS A 92 -16.88 7.69 -2.28
CA LYS A 92 -17.05 8.39 -3.55
C LYS A 92 -16.66 7.48 -4.70
N GLU A 93 -17.66 6.76 -5.19
CA GLU A 93 -17.79 6.52 -6.62
C GLU A 93 -17.78 7.87 -7.35
N SER A 94 -16.97 7.97 -8.40
CA SER A 94 -17.22 8.90 -9.51
C SER A 94 -16.50 8.41 -10.76
N THR A 95 -17.24 7.66 -11.58
CA THR A 95 -17.20 7.75 -13.04
C THR A 95 -17.31 9.22 -13.47
N THR A 96 -16.61 9.59 -14.56
CA THR A 96 -16.85 10.71 -15.53
C THR A 96 -15.48 11.25 -15.96
N ALA A 97 -14.91 10.80 -17.09
CA ALA A 97 -15.18 11.30 -18.43
C ALA A 97 -15.12 12.84 -18.53
N GLU A 98 -14.17 13.32 -19.34
CA GLU A 98 -14.17 14.65 -19.97
C GLU A 98 -14.02 15.91 -19.09
N GLN A 99 -12.90 16.61 -19.29
CA GLN A 99 -12.88 18.07 -19.23
C GLN A 99 -12.24 18.64 -20.50
N PRO A 100 -13.05 19.29 -21.36
CA PRO A 100 -12.61 20.36 -22.26
C PRO A 100 -12.92 21.73 -21.64
N LYS A 101 -12.11 22.77 -21.92
CA LYS A 101 -12.50 24.21 -22.00
C LYS A 101 -11.31 25.12 -22.36
N PRO A 102 -11.53 26.37 -22.86
CA PRO A 102 -11.14 26.79 -24.21
C PRO A 102 -10.33 28.12 -24.27
N GLU A 103 -10.09 28.59 -25.51
CA GLU A 103 -9.79 30.00 -25.92
C GLU A 103 -8.43 30.61 -25.52
N SER A 104 -7.67 31.31 -26.36
CA SER A 104 -8.04 32.20 -27.47
C SER A 104 -6.82 32.56 -28.34
N GLN A 105 -7.11 33.14 -29.51
CA GLN A 105 -6.27 33.29 -30.69
C GLN A 105 -5.46 34.61 -30.73
N GLN A 106 -4.23 34.52 -31.25
CA GLN A 106 -3.53 35.42 -32.21
C GLN A 106 -3.31 36.95 -31.99
N LYS A 107 -2.01 37.33 -32.15
CA LYS A 107 -1.39 38.47 -32.93
C LYS A 107 -1.20 39.85 -32.23
N PRO A 108 -0.36 40.79 -32.77
CA PRO A 108 1.10 40.75 -33.04
C PRO A 108 1.87 42.09 -32.73
N LYS A 109 3.20 42.14 -32.97
CA LYS A 109 4.06 43.32 -33.35
C LYS A 109 4.21 44.48 -32.30
N ARG A 110 5.37 45.09 -31.98
CA ARG A 110 6.50 45.59 -32.80
C ARG A 110 7.58 46.33 -31.94
N ARG A 111 8.82 46.35 -32.44
CA ARG A 111 9.86 47.43 -32.43
C ARG A 111 10.56 47.87 -31.12
N GLY A 112 11.89 47.74 -31.11
CA GLY A 112 12.79 48.89 -30.91
C GLY A 112 14.10 48.66 -30.14
N GLY A 113 15.24 48.99 -30.79
CA GLY A 113 16.53 49.33 -30.14
C GLY A 113 17.64 48.28 -30.32
N ARG A 114 18.66 48.39 -31.20
CA ARG A 114 19.68 49.42 -31.53
C ARG A 114 21.04 49.15 -30.85
N LYS A 115 22.01 48.68 -31.68
CA LYS A 115 23.50 48.82 -31.62
C LYS A 115 24.22 48.05 -30.47
N LYS A 116 25.47 47.56 -30.58
CA LYS A 116 26.66 47.98 -31.36
C LYS A 116 27.78 46.88 -31.27
N LYS A 117 28.67 46.81 -32.30
CA LYS A 117 30.14 46.53 -32.37
C LYS A 117 30.79 45.64 -31.28
N MET A 118 31.76 44.75 -31.51
CA MET A 118 33.09 44.78 -32.19
C MET A 118 33.68 43.36 -31.90
N GLN A 119 34.53 42.67 -32.66
CA GLN A 119 35.82 42.97 -33.30
C GLN A 119 36.03 41.99 -34.45
#